data_AF-X1PBP3-F1
#
_entry.id   AF-X1PBP3-F1
#
_cell.length_a   1.000
_cell.length_b   1.000
_cell.length_c   1.000
_cell.angle_alpha   90.00
_cell.angle_beta   90.00
_cell.angle_gamma   90.00
#
_symmetry.space_group_name_H-M   'P 1'
#
loop_
_entity.id
_entity.type
_entity.pdbx_description
1 polymer ?
#
loop_
_entity_poly.entity_id
_entity_poly.type
_entity_poly.pdbx_seq_one_letter_code
_entity_poly.pdbx_strand_id
1 'polypeptide(L)'
;MVLEKRVADCDGYSMLMEAMTETIVKRVRQYTDLARRATELEIHQIKGFAKGYGYMVGSNFSGSNHAWNVVNLDGQRHMIDC
;
A
#
# COMPACT_ATOMS: atom_id res chain seq x y z
N MET A 1 4.93 7.36 28.38
CA MET A 1 4.57 7.43 26.95
C MET A 1 4.52 6.00 26.43
N VAL A 2 3.33 5.42 26.33
CA VAL A 2 3.15 4.04 25.87
C VAL A 2 3.13 4.09 24.35
N LEU A 3 4.11 3.45 23.70
CA LEU A 3 4.05 3.20 22.27
C LEU A 3 2.96 2.13 22.07
N GLU A 4 1.76 2.55 21.66
CA GLU A 4 0.73 1.61 21.23
C GLU A 4 1.32 0.77 20.10
N LYS A 5 1.38 -0.54 20.33
CA LYS A 5 1.79 -1.55 19.35
C LYS A 5 0.80 -1.46 18.19
N ARG A 6 1.10 -0.64 17.19
CA ARG A 6 0.34 -0.62 15.94
C ARG A 6 0.60 -1.95 15.23
N VAL A 7 -0.49 -2.69 15.07
CA VAL A 7 -0.57 -3.90 14.27
C VAL A 7 -0.02 -3.58 12.87
N ALA A 8 0.95 -4.38 12.43
CA ALA A 8 1.68 -4.32 11.16
C ALA A 8 2.39 -2.97 10.86
N ASP A 9 3.72 -2.93 11.08
CA ASP A 9 4.64 -1.84 10.67
C ASP A 9 4.41 -1.41 9.19
N CYS A 10 3.98 -2.37 8.39
CA CYS A 10 3.59 -2.29 6.98
C CYS A 10 2.34 -1.49 6.62
N ASP A 11 1.32 -1.46 7.48
CA ASP A 11 0.05 -0.81 7.15
C ASP A 11 0.27 0.70 6.94
N GLY A 12 1.14 1.32 7.75
CA GLY A 12 1.45 2.74 7.67
C GLY A 12 2.15 3.13 6.37
N TYR A 13 3.17 2.37 5.95
CA TYR A 13 3.87 2.61 4.68
C TYR A 13 2.96 2.39 3.47
N SER A 14 2.13 1.35 3.52
CA SER A 14 1.23 1.02 2.42
C SER A 14 0.11 2.04 2.24
N MET A 15 -0.44 2.59 3.34
CA MET A 15 -1.38 3.70 3.31
C MET A 15 -0.73 5.00 2.83
N LEU A 16 0.53 5.25 3.18
CA LEU A 16 1.26 6.44 2.70
C LEU A 16 1.41 6.41 1.17
N MET A 17 1.74 5.26 0.58
CA MET A 17 1.84 5.13 -0.88
C MET A 17 0.52 5.41 -1.60
N GLU A 18 -0.60 4.93 -1.03
CA GLU A 18 -1.93 5.19 -1.59
C GLU A 18 -2.29 6.68 -1.50
N ALA A 19 -2.08 7.32 -0.34
CA ALA A 19 -2.36 8.74 -0.13
C ALA A 19 -1.46 9.67 -0.99
N MET A 20 -0.19 9.30 -1.19
CA MET A 20 0.72 10.02 -2.08
C MET A 20 0.22 9.95 -3.53
N THR A 21 -0.22 8.78 -3.98
CA THR A 21 -0.76 8.58 -5.33
C THR A 21 -2.00 9.43 -5.55
N GLU A 22 -2.96 9.42 -4.62
CA GLU A 22 -4.13 10.29 -4.72
C GLU A 22 -3.76 11.77 -4.81
N THR A 23 -2.79 12.21 -4.00
CA THR A 23 -2.36 13.61 -3.98
C THR A 23 -1.66 14.00 -5.28
N ILE A 24 -0.79 13.15 -5.80
CA ILE A 24 -0.12 13.33 -7.09
C ILE A 24 -1.16 13.40 -8.20
N VAL A 25 -2.09 12.43 -8.27
CA VAL A 25 -3.14 12.39 -9.29
C VAL A 25 -4.04 13.62 -9.21
N LYS A 26 -4.48 14.03 -8.02
CA LYS A 26 -5.30 15.25 -7.83
C LYS A 26 -4.55 16.50 -8.30
N ARG A 27 -3.29 16.64 -7.89
CA ARG A 27 -2.46 17.81 -8.21
C ARG A 27 -2.10 17.86 -9.69
N VAL A 28 -1.74 16.74 -10.29
CA VAL A 28 -1.41 16.63 -11.72
C VAL A 28 -2.65 16.90 -12.60
N ARG A 29 -3.82 16.40 -12.20
CA ARG A 29 -5.11 16.71 -12.86
C ARG A 29 -5.46 18.19 -12.86
N GLN A 30 -5.03 18.92 -11.84
CA GLN A 30 -5.27 20.36 -11.75
C GLN A 30 -4.47 21.18 -12.78
N TYR A 31 -3.36 20.64 -13.29
CA TYR A 31 -2.41 21.43 -14.08
C TYR A 31 -2.59 21.30 -15.61
N THR A 32 -2.88 20.13 -16.22
CA THR A 32 -3.15 20.02 -17.68
C THR A 32 -3.83 18.69 -18.11
N ASP A 33 -4.48 18.69 -19.29
CA ASP A 33 -5.05 17.48 -19.93
C ASP A 33 -3.98 16.45 -20.38
N LEU A 34 -2.77 16.91 -20.72
CA LEU A 34 -1.66 16.02 -21.07
C LEU A 34 -1.20 15.23 -19.84
N ALA A 35 -1.16 15.89 -18.68
CA ALA A 35 -0.73 15.28 -17.45
C ALA A 35 -1.77 14.29 -16.90
N ARG A 36 -3.07 14.48 -17.21
CA ARG A 36 -4.12 13.47 -17.00
C ARG A 36 -3.85 12.15 -17.73
N ARG A 37 -3.29 12.20 -18.94
CA ARG A 37 -2.96 11.01 -19.76
C ARG A 37 -1.62 10.38 -19.37
N ALA A 38 -0.73 11.16 -18.75
CA ALA A 38 0.59 10.68 -18.32
C ALA A 38 0.57 9.99 -16.94
N THR A 39 -0.49 10.17 -16.15
CA THR A 39 -0.63 9.56 -14.83
C THR A 39 -1.74 8.51 -14.82
N GLU A 40 -1.53 7.40 -15.52
CA GLU A 40 -2.34 6.17 -15.37
C GLU A 40 -1.90 5.34 -14.14
N LEU A 41 -1.27 6.00 -13.16
CA LEU A 41 -0.79 5.38 -11.94
C LEU A 41 -1.97 5.04 -11.03
N GLU A 42 -2.25 3.75 -10.90
CA GLU A 42 -3.22 3.20 -9.95
C GLU A 42 -2.48 2.41 -8.88
N ILE A 43 -2.75 2.70 -7.61
CA ILE A 43 -2.21 1.95 -6.47
C ILE A 43 -3.36 1.49 -5.59
N HIS A 44 -3.32 0.20 -5.22
CA HIS A 44 -4.28 -0.39 -4.30
C HIS A 44 -3.57 -1.10 -3.15
N GLN A 45 -4.01 -0.86 -1.92
CA GLN A 45 -3.57 -1.62 -0.76
C GLN A 45 -4.24 -3.01 -0.73
N ILE A 46 -3.44 -4.04 -0.49
CA ILE A 46 -3.91 -5.40 -0.20
C ILE A 46 -3.43 -5.77 1.19
N LYS A 47 -4.34 -6.23 2.05
CA LYS A 47 -4.02 -6.76 3.39
C LYS A 47 -4.19 -8.26 3.44
N GLY A 48 -3.32 -8.94 4.19
CA GLY A 48 -3.38 -10.39 4.32
C GLY A 48 -2.43 -10.94 5.37
N PHE A 49 -2.07 -12.21 5.20
CA PHE A 49 -1.14 -12.91 6.08
C PHE A 49 0.20 -13.12 5.39
N ALA A 50 1.27 -12.51 5.90
CA ALA A 50 2.62 -12.83 5.46
C ALA A 50 3.10 -14.11 6.16
N LYS A 51 3.45 -15.13 5.37
CA LYS A 51 4.00 -16.39 5.89
C LYS A 51 5.40 -16.12 6.46
N GLY A 52 5.61 -16.45 7.73
CA GLY A 52 6.94 -16.44 8.36
C GLY A 52 7.32 -15.17 9.12
N TYR A 53 6.64 -14.04 8.92
CA TYR A 53 6.86 -12.86 9.78
C TYR A 53 6.20 -13.08 11.15
N GLY A 54 7.02 -13.31 12.18
CA GLY A 54 6.56 -13.49 13.56
C GLY A 54 5.77 -14.78 13.82
N TYR A 55 5.80 -15.75 12.90
CA TYR A 55 5.17 -17.05 13.09
C TYR A 55 5.92 -17.89 14.12
N MET A 56 5.17 -18.46 15.06
CA MET A 56 5.63 -19.56 15.93
C MET A 56 4.62 -20.71 15.84
N VAL A 57 5.10 -21.94 16.08
CA VAL A 57 4.20 -23.10 16.14
C VAL A 57 3.15 -22.84 17.23
N GLY A 58 1.87 -22.92 16.85
CA GLY A 58 0.74 -22.59 17.74
C GLY A 58 0.26 -21.14 17.70
N SER A 59 0.87 -20.26 16.89
CA SER A 59 0.37 -18.90 16.67
C SER A 59 -1.05 -18.92 16.12
N ASN A 60 -1.94 -18.15 16.76
CA ASN A 60 -3.28 -17.89 16.26
C ASN A 60 -3.30 -16.59 15.45
N PHE A 61 -4.08 -16.59 14.37
CA PHE A 61 -4.15 -15.50 13.41
C PHE A 61 -5.59 -14.98 13.35
N SER A 62 -5.89 -13.90 14.06
CA SER A 62 -7.25 -13.33 14.15
C SER A 62 -7.51 -12.16 13.19
N GLY A 63 -6.53 -11.76 12.38
CA GLY A 63 -6.62 -10.66 11.41
C GLY A 63 -5.33 -10.48 10.62
N SER A 64 -5.39 -9.76 9.49
CA SER A 64 -4.23 -9.51 8.62
C SER A 64 -3.03 -8.96 9.42
N ASN A 65 -1.84 -9.48 9.17
CA ASN A 65 -0.61 -9.05 9.83
C ASN A 65 0.37 -8.36 8.88
N HIS A 66 -0.01 -8.16 7.61
CA HIS A 66 0.82 -7.58 6.58
C HIS A 66 0.00 -6.89 5.50
N ALA A 67 0.63 -5.97 4.78
CA ALA A 67 0.05 -5.26 3.66
C ALA A 67 1.02 -5.15 2.48
N TRP A 68 0.48 -5.08 1.28
CA TRP A 68 1.20 -4.86 0.02
C TRP A 68 0.53 -3.74 -0.74
N ASN A 69 1.25 -3.14 -1.68
CA ASN A 69 0.67 -2.26 -2.68
C ASN A 69 0.75 -2.92 -4.06
N VAL A 70 -0.37 -2.99 -4.76
CA VAL A 70 -0.37 -3.32 -6.19
C VAL A 70 -0.38 -2.03 -6.97
N VAL A 71 0.62 -1.87 -7.84
CA VAL A 71 0.82 -0.70 -8.68
C VAL A 71 0.61 -1.09 -10.13
N ASN A 72 -0.24 -0.36 -10.83
CA ASN A 72 -0.40 -0.47 -12.28
C ASN A 72 0.50 0.57 -12.97
N LEU A 73 1.45 0.11 -13.76
CA LEU A 73 2.35 0.93 -14.56
C LEU A 73 2.20 0.50 -16.02
N ASP A 74 1.69 1.37 -16.88
CA ASP A 74 1.51 1.12 -18.31
C ASP A 74 0.77 -0.20 -18.61
N GLY A 75 -0.26 -0.50 -17.81
CA GLY A 75 -1.06 -1.73 -17.91
C GLY A 75 -0.42 -2.99 -17.31
N GLN A 76 0.78 -2.88 -16.73
CA GLN A 76 1.44 -3.97 -16.01
C GLN A 76 1.27 -3.83 -14.51
N ARG A 77 0.88 -4.93 -13.85
CA ARG A 77 0.70 -4.96 -12.39
C ARG A 77 1.98 -5.41 -11.71
N HIS A 78 2.45 -4.59 -10.78
CA HIS A 78 3.58 -4.88 -9.91
C HIS A 78 3.10 -4.95 -8.47
N MET A 79 3.62 -5.90 -7.70
CA MET A 79 3.37 -5.98 -6.25
C MET A 79 4.59 -5.46 -5.52
N ILE A 80 4.39 -4.51 -4.62
CA ILE A 80 5.42 -3.92 -3.78
C ILE A 80 5.18 -4.37 -2.35
N ASP A 81 6.24 -4.87 -1.73
CA ASP A 81 6.26 -5.28 -0.33
C ASP A 81 6.86 -4.19 0.55
N CYS A 82 6.32 -4.08 1.75
CA CYS A 82 6.95 -3.40 2.89
C CYS A 82 7.67 -4.47 3.73
#